data_AF-A0A5K1E7P3-F1
#
_entry.id   AF-A0A5K1E7P3-F1
#
_cell.length_a   1.000
_cell.length_b   1.000
_cell.length_c   1.000
_cell.angle_alpha   90.00
_cell.angle_beta   90.00
_cell.angle_gamma   90.00
#
_symmetry.space_group_name_H-M   'P 1'
#
loop_
_entity.id
_entity.type
_entity.pdbx_description
1 polymer ?
#
loop_
_entity_poly.entity_id
_entity_poly.type
_entity_poly.pdbx_seq_one_letter_code
_entity_poly.pdbx_strand_id
1 'polypeptide(L)' 'KYTPQYNWLQEELPKVDREQTPWLIVLMHTPWYNSDNYHYMEGETMRVVFEPWFVEHKVDVVFAGHVHSYERS' A
#
# COMPACT_ATOMS: atom_id res chain seq x y z
N LYS A 1 -12.59 6.48 -15.74
CA LYS A 1 -11.45 7.39 -15.96
C LYS A 1 -10.54 7.26 -14.75
N TYR A 2 -9.25 7.01 -14.95
CA TYR A 2 -8.28 6.90 -13.85
C TYR A 2 -8.00 8.27 -13.20
N THR A 3 -7.67 8.26 -11.91
CA THR A 3 -7.43 9.47 -11.11
C THR A 3 -5.98 9.95 -11.26
N PRO A 4 -5.67 11.22 -10.92
CA PRO A 4 -4.28 11.69 -10.89
C PRO A 4 -3.35 10.83 -10.02
N GLN A 5 -3.82 10.38 -8.84
CA GLN A 5 -3.05 9.50 -7.95
C GLN A 5 -2.76 8.15 -8.59
N TYR A 6 -3.75 7.54 -9.23
CA TYR A 6 -3.60 6.26 -9.93
C TYR A 6 -2.52 6.36 -11.01
N ASN A 7 -2.60 7.39 -11.86
CA ASN A 7 -1.65 7.58 -12.95
C ASN A 7 -0.24 7.83 -12.42
N TRP A 8 -0.11 8.67 -11.39
CA TRP A 8 1.19 8.95 -10.76
C TRP A 8 1.82 7.67 -10.21
N LEU A 9 1.09 6.87 -9.43
CA LEU A 9 1.64 5.67 -8.81
C LEU A 9 2.03 4.61 -9.85
N GLN A 10 1.22 4.47 -10.90
CA GLN A 10 1.52 3.58 -12.03
C GLN A 10 2.84 3.97 -12.74
N GLU A 11 3.14 5.26 -12.82
CA GLU A 11 4.38 5.76 -13.41
C GLU A 11 5.56 5.75 -12.42
N GLU A 12 5.31 5.81 -11.11
CA GLU A 12 6.35 5.93 -10.09
C GLU A 12 7.00 4.60 -9.74
N LEU A 13 6.21 3.53 -9.58
CA LEU A 13 6.72 2.22 -9.18
C LEU A 13 7.82 1.68 -10.12
N PRO A 14 7.73 1.81 -11.46
CA PRO A 14 8.78 1.36 -12.38
C PRO A 14 10.09 2.18 -12.30
N LYS A 15 10.08 3.36 -11.67
CA LYS A 15 11.30 4.20 -11.54
C LYS A 15 12.19 3.78 -10.37
N VAL A 16 11.71 2.88 -9.51
CA VAL A 16 12.46 2.42 -8.34
C VAL A 16 13.66 1.59 -8.79
N ASP A 17 14.86 2.13 -8.60
CA ASP A 17 16.12 1.40 -8.79
C ASP A 17 16.50 0.70 -7.48
N ARG A 18 16.27 -0.60 -7.41
CA ARG A 18 16.55 -1.42 -6.21
C ARG A 18 18.04 -1.63 -5.95
N GLU A 19 18.93 -1.35 -6.90
CA GLU A 19 20.38 -1.36 -6.66
C GLU A 19 20.81 -0.11 -5.87
N GLN A 20 20.13 1.03 -6.09
CA GLN A 20 20.36 2.28 -5.37
C GLN A 20 19.54 2.39 -4.08
N THR A 21 18.25 2.05 -4.14
CA THR A 21 17.30 2.10 -3.04
C THR A 21 16.71 0.71 -2.79
N PRO A 22 17.43 -0.17 -2.07
CA PRO A 22 17.04 -1.57 -1.93
C PRO A 22 15.79 -1.80 -1.08
N TRP A 23 15.27 -0.78 -0.39
CA TRP A 23 14.05 -0.83 0.40
C TRP A 23 12.96 0.03 -0.23
N LEU A 24 11.85 -0.59 -0.63
CA LEU A 24 10.63 0.07 -1.10
C LEU A 24 9.58 0.02 0.02
N ILE A 25 9.33 1.19 0.61
CA ILE A 25 8.43 1.36 1.74
C ILE A 25 7.22 2.16 1.28
N VAL A 26 6.02 1.68 1.60
CA VAL A 26 4.77 2.42 1.34
C VAL A 26 4.17 2.90 2.66
N LEU A 27 3.68 4.14 2.66
CA LEU A 27 2.92 4.72 3.76
C LEU A 27 1.49 5.00 3.30
N MET A 28 0.51 4.60 4.10
CA MET A 28 -0.90 4.94 3.88
C MET A 28 -1.61 5.11 5.22
N HIS A 29 -2.79 5.72 5.25
CA HIS A 29 -3.52 5.88 6.50
C HIS A 29 -4.33 4.62 6.87
N THR A 30 -5.24 4.21 5.99
CA THR A 30 -6.15 3.08 6.22
C THR A 30 -5.46 1.74 5.88
N PRO A 31 -5.35 0.79 6.82
CA PRO A 31 -4.74 -0.51 6.56
C PRO A 31 -5.61 -1.35 5.62
N TRP A 32 -4.95 -2.11 4.74
CA TRP A 32 -5.60 -3.09 3.87
C TRP A 32 -5.80 -4.43 4.56
N TYR A 33 -4.82 -4.81 5.38
CA TYR A 33 -4.87 -5.98 6.23
C TYR A 33 -5.07 -5.50 7.67
N ASN A 34 -6.28 -5.71 8.19
CA ASN A 34 -6.70 -5.35 9.53
C ASN A 34 -7.64 -6.44 10.05
N SER A 35 -7.32 -7.04 11.19
CA SER A 35 -8.18 -8.02 11.86
C SER A 35 -8.95 -7.46 13.06
N ASP A 36 -8.79 -6.17 13.38
CA ASP A 36 -9.63 -5.48 14.35
C ASP A 36 -11.05 -5.31 13.80
N ASN A 37 -12.06 -5.41 14.67
CA ASN A 37 -13.44 -5.12 14.31
C ASN A 37 -13.61 -3.65 13.89
N TYR A 38 -12.83 -2.74 14.49
CA TYR A 38 -12.84 -1.33 14.15
C TYR A 38 -12.14 -1.11 12.80
N HIS A 39 -12.83 -0.42 11.88
CA HIS A 39 -12.35 -0.21 10.51
C HIS A 39 -12.06 -1.50 9.72
N TYR A 40 -12.72 -2.61 10.07
CA TYR A 40 -12.61 -3.88 9.34
C TYR A 40 -13.03 -3.69 7.87
N MET A 41 -12.19 -4.16 6.95
CA MET A 41 -12.39 -4.08 5.49
C MET A 41 -12.55 -2.66 4.90
N GLU A 42 -12.25 -1.60 5.66
CA GLU A 42 -12.44 -0.23 5.16
C GLU A 42 -11.43 0.13 4.05
N GLY A 43 -10.25 -0.49 4.06
CA GLY A 43 -9.20 -0.34 3.05
C GLY A 43 -9.44 -1.13 1.74
N GLU A 44 -10.49 -1.96 1.66
CA GLU A 44 -10.68 -2.91 0.56
C GLU A 44 -10.72 -2.24 -0.82
N THR A 45 -11.36 -1.08 -0.92
CA THR A 45 -11.46 -0.35 -2.21
C THR A 45 -10.10 0.11 -2.74
N MET A 46 -9.15 0.44 -1.87
CA MET A 46 -7.77 0.72 -2.27
C MET A 46 -6.98 -0.57 -2.51
N ARG A 47 -7.17 -1.59 -1.66
CA ARG A 47 -6.48 -2.88 -1.76
C ARG A 47 -6.70 -3.52 -3.13
N VAL A 48 -7.96 -3.64 -3.59
CA VAL A 48 -8.27 -4.26 -4.89
C VAL A 48 -7.68 -3.52 -6.09
N VAL A 49 -7.33 -2.24 -5.93
CA VAL A 49 -6.72 -1.43 -7.00
C VAL A 49 -5.19 -1.54 -6.98
N PHE A 50 -4.56 -1.39 -5.81
CA PHE A 50 -3.11 -1.17 -5.72
C PHE A 50 -2.31 -2.35 -5.17
N GLU A 51 -2.94 -3.32 -4.49
CA GLU A 51 -2.24 -4.51 -4.00
C GLU A 51 -1.54 -5.30 -5.10
N PRO A 52 -2.17 -5.57 -6.27
CA PRO A 52 -1.49 -6.30 -7.35
C PRO A 52 -0.18 -5.63 -7.75
N TRP A 53 -0.12 -4.29 -7.72
CA TRP A 53 1.08 -3.53 -8.06
C TRP A 53 2.15 -3.63 -6.97
N PHE A 54 1.75 -3.65 -5.69
CA PHE A 54 2.70 -3.79 -4.58
C PHE A 54 3.34 -5.17 -4.56
N VAL A 55 2.56 -6.20 -4.90
CA VAL A 55 3.06 -7.57 -5.10
C VAL A 55 4.01 -7.63 -6.31
N GLU A 56 3.61 -7.05 -7.45
CA GLU A 56 4.42 -7.01 -8.67
C GLU A 56 5.79 -6.32 -8.45
N HIS A 57 5.80 -5.17 -7.77
CA HIS A 57 7.01 -4.39 -7.51
C HIS A 57 7.74 -4.80 -6.21
N LYS A 58 7.28 -5.86 -5.54
CA LYS A 58 7.90 -6.43 -4.34
C LYS A 58 8.14 -5.38 -3.25
N VAL A 59 7.10 -4.61 -2.91
CA VAL A 59 7.11 -3.69 -1.77
C VAL A 59 7.51 -4.47 -0.51
N ASP A 60 8.50 -3.97 0.24
CA ASP A 60 9.05 -4.72 1.38
C ASP A 60 8.18 -4.58 2.62
N VAL A 61 7.62 -3.39 2.85
CA VAL A 61 6.77 -3.11 4.00
C VAL A 61 5.81 -1.97 3.72
N VAL A 62 4.58 -2.12 4.22
CA VAL A 62 3.56 -1.09 4.27
C VAL A 62 3.34 -0.70 5.73
N PHE A 63 3.44 0.59 6.03
CA PHE A 63 3.01 1.11 7.33
C PHE A 63 1.66 1.83 7.18
N ALA A 64 0.75 1.49 8.09
CA ALA A 64 -0.56 2.10 8.20
C ALA A 64 -0.89 2.48 9.65
N GLY A 65 -1.88 3.37 9.81
CA GLY A 65 -2.41 3.78 11.11
C GLY A 65 -3.90 3.52 11.15
N HIS A 66 -4.69 4.57 11.44
CA HIS A 66 -6.16 4.59 11.43
C HIS A 66 -6.82 3.73 12.53
N VAL A 67 -6.47 2.46 12.63
CA VAL A 67 -6.85 1.59 13.75
C VAL A 67 -5.96 1.92 14.95
N HIS A 68 -6.55 2.21 16.11
CA HIS A 68 -5.83 2.60 17.33
C HIS A 68 -5.28 1.39 18.10
N SER A 69 -4.59 0.49 17.40
CA SER A 69 -3.95 -0.71 17.93
C SER A 69 -2.64 -0.98 17.18
N TYR A 70 -1.99 -2.10 17.48
CA TYR A 70 -0.81 -2.58 16.75
C TYR A 70 -1.09 -3.95 16.16
N GLU A 71 -0.79 -4.14 14.88
CA GLU A 71 -0.92 -5.41 14.16
C GLU A 71 0.27 -5.61 13.20
N ARG A 72 0.65 -6.86 12.94
CA ARG A 72 1.65 -7.26 11.93
C ARG A 72 1.22 -8.56 11.26
N SER A 73 1.13 -8.57 9.93
CA SER A 73 0.80 -9.75 9.11
C SER A 73 1.96 -10.74 8.94
#